data_AF-A0A3S3SW82-F1
#
_entry.id   AF-A0A3S3SW82-F1
#
_cell.length_a   1.000
_cell.length_b   1.000
_cell.length_c   1.000
_cell.angle_alpha   90.00
_cell.angle_beta   90.00
_cell.angle_gamma   90.00
#
_symmetry.space_group_name_H-M   'P 1'
#
loop_
_entity.id
_entity.type
_entity.pdbx_description
1 polymer ?
#
loop_
_entity_poly.entity_id
_entity_poly.type
_entity_poly.pdbx_seq_one_letter_code
_entity_poly.pdbx_strand_id
1 'polypeptide(L)'
;MLKGNILILATIAIVLGISGCQNADPGTYGLYKNYRLQSDNKAYAIGTNKIAGAAWGASNAQEAQDLAIETCIKLGGENCNIVDINGSSVNY
;
A
#
# COMPACT_ATOMS: atom_id res chain seq x y z
N MET A 1 43.16 -30.69 27.01
CA MET A 1 42.77 -29.42 26.37
C MET A 1 41.87 -29.74 25.18
N LEU A 2 40.56 -29.68 25.36
CA LEU A 2 39.57 -29.98 24.33
C LEU A 2 39.02 -28.64 23.81
N LYS A 3 39.39 -28.25 22.58
CA LYS A 3 38.90 -27.02 21.94
C LYS A 3 37.48 -27.30 21.42
N GLY A 4 36.48 -26.79 22.13
CA GLY A 4 35.09 -26.82 21.68
C GLY A 4 34.90 -25.90 20.48
N ASN A 5 34.45 -26.49 19.36
CA ASN A 5 33.94 -25.75 18.21
C ASN A 5 32.66 -25.02 18.61
N ILE A 6 32.73 -23.69 18.69
CA ILE A 6 31.56 -22.83 18.86
C ILE A 6 30.85 -22.77 17.50
N LEU A 7 29.72 -23.49 17.39
CA LEU A 7 28.76 -23.27 16.32
C LEU A 7 28.23 -21.83 16.43
N ILE A 8 28.61 -20.99 15.48
CA ILE A 8 28.01 -19.66 15.29
C ILE A 8 26.60 -19.89 14.74
N LEU A 9 25.61 -19.86 15.62
CA LEU A 9 24.20 -19.78 15.24
C LEU A 9 24.00 -18.42 14.56
N ALA A 10 23.92 -18.44 13.23
CA ALA A 10 23.51 -17.29 12.45
C ALA A 10 22.05 -16.96 12.81
N THR A 11 21.85 -15.98 13.68
CA THR A 11 20.54 -15.37 13.90
C THR A 11 20.13 -14.68 12.61
N ILE A 12 19.32 -15.36 11.81
CA ILE A 12 18.53 -14.74 10.75
C ILE A 12 17.56 -13.79 11.46
N ALA A 13 17.96 -12.53 11.60
CA ALA A 13 17.03 -11.47 11.92
C ALA A 13 16.12 -11.32 10.70
N ILE A 14 15.01 -12.04 10.72
CA ILE A 14 13.84 -11.75 9.88
C ILE A 14 13.42 -10.36 10.33
N VAL A 15 13.90 -9.34 9.62
CA VAL A 15 13.38 -7.98 9.75
C VAL A 15 11.95 -8.07 9.23
N LEU A 16 11.05 -8.27 10.18
CA LEU A 16 9.61 -8.16 10.03
C LEU A 16 9.34 -6.93 9.17
N GLY A 17 8.59 -7.15 8.09
CA GLY A 17 8.24 -6.12 7.14
C GLY A 17 7.81 -4.86 7.89
N ILE A 18 8.45 -3.76 7.56
CA ILE A 18 7.95 -2.44 7.93
C ILE A 18 6.58 -2.29 7.26
N SER A 19 5.51 -2.71 7.94
CA SER A 19 4.20 -2.11 7.77
C SER A 19 4.35 -0.66 8.22
N GLY A 20 4.90 0.16 7.34
CA GLY A 20 5.16 1.56 7.58
C GLY A 20 3.91 2.35 7.23
N CYS A 21 3.26 2.92 8.24
CA CYS A 21 2.47 4.12 8.02
C CYS A 21 3.45 5.22 7.60
N GLN A 22 3.58 5.46 6.29
CA GLN A 22 4.32 6.59 5.76
C GLN A 22 3.33 7.74 5.56
N ASN A 23 3.48 8.79 6.36
CA ASN A 23 2.84 10.08 6.09
C ASN A 23 3.53 10.67 4.86
N ALA A 24 2.85 10.65 3.71
CA ALA A 24 3.25 11.42 2.55
C ALA A 24 2.43 12.71 2.51
N ASP A 25 3.04 13.82 2.93
CA ASP A 25 2.76 15.12 2.31
C ASP A 25 4.08 15.55 1.67
N PRO A 26 4.23 15.30 0.36
CA PRO A 26 3.47 15.98 -0.69
C PRO A 26 2.78 15.03 -1.68
N GLY A 27 1.44 15.09 -1.67
CA GLY A 27 0.57 14.80 -2.81
C GLY A 27 0.41 13.33 -3.24
N THR A 28 -0.84 12.98 -3.58
CA THR A 28 -1.31 11.96 -4.53
C THR A 28 -0.23 11.14 -5.28
N TYR A 29 0.78 11.81 -5.85
CA TYR A 29 1.91 11.25 -6.57
C TYR A 29 2.73 10.19 -5.80
N GLY A 30 3.08 10.43 -4.54
CA GLY A 30 3.89 9.49 -3.75
C GLY A 30 3.15 8.18 -3.48
N LEU A 31 1.89 8.29 -3.07
CA LEU A 31 0.99 7.16 -2.88
C LEU A 31 0.77 6.39 -4.19
N TYR A 32 0.57 7.11 -5.30
CA TYR A 32 0.35 6.48 -6.61
C TYR A 32 1.58 5.69 -7.07
N LYS A 33 2.80 6.21 -6.85
CA LYS A 33 4.03 5.45 -7.13
C LYS A 33 4.08 4.13 -6.37
N ASN A 34 3.78 4.15 -5.06
CA ASN A 34 3.78 2.94 -4.22
C ASN A 34 2.70 1.94 -4.67
N TYR A 35 1.51 2.45 -5.00
CA TYR A 35 0.41 1.67 -5.57
C TYR A 35 0.84 0.93 -6.86
N ARG A 36 1.54 1.61 -7.78
CA ARG A 36 1.96 1.01 -9.06
C ARG A 36 2.91 -0.17 -8.88
N LEU A 37 3.68 -0.23 -7.79
CA LEU A 37 4.65 -1.29 -7.50
C LEU A 37 4.03 -2.59 -6.96
N GLN A 38 2.76 -2.58 -6.55
CA GLN A 38 2.10 -3.76 -5.97
C GLN A 38 1.58 -4.72 -7.07
N SER A 39 1.65 -6.03 -6.88
CA SER A 39 1.22 -7.04 -7.86
C SER A 39 -0.23 -7.52 -7.68
N ASP A 40 -0.76 -7.39 -6.48
CA ASP A 40 -2.01 -8.05 -6.08
C ASP A 40 -3.24 -7.19 -6.45
N ASN A 41 -4.45 -7.70 -6.17
CA ASN A 41 -5.67 -6.92 -6.39
C ASN A 41 -5.57 -5.60 -5.64
N LYS A 42 -5.62 -4.52 -6.40
CA LYS A 42 -5.32 -3.17 -5.94
C LYS A 42 -6.19 -2.13 -6.62
N ALA A 43 -6.46 -1.06 -5.90
CA ALA A 43 -7.16 0.09 -6.45
C ALA A 43 -6.62 1.38 -5.85
N TYR A 44 -6.85 2.46 -6.60
CA TYR A 44 -6.46 3.82 -6.23
C TYR A 44 -7.65 4.75 -6.39
N ALA A 45 -7.95 5.50 -5.34
CA ALA A 45 -9.01 6.49 -5.27
C ALA A 45 -8.45 7.90 -5.02
N ILE A 46 -9.09 8.91 -5.59
CA ILE A 46 -8.75 10.32 -5.36
C ILE A 46 -10.02 11.15 -5.15
N GLY A 47 -9.98 12.04 -4.16
CA GLY A 47 -11.00 13.04 -3.92
C GLY A 47 -10.77 14.33 -4.71
N THR A 48 -11.83 15.14 -4.84
CA THR A 48 -11.79 16.45 -5.51
C THR A 48 -10.81 17.42 -4.85
N ASN A 49 -10.59 17.26 -3.53
CA ASN A 49 -9.61 18.00 -2.73
C ASN A 49 -8.19 17.41 -2.77
N LYS A 50 -7.89 16.49 -3.72
CA LYS A 50 -6.57 15.87 -3.96
C LYS A 50 -6.07 14.91 -2.88
N ILE A 51 -6.87 14.65 -1.85
CA ILE A 51 -6.60 13.58 -0.90
C ILE A 51 -6.90 12.24 -1.57
N ALA A 52 -6.00 11.27 -1.43
CA ALA A 52 -6.07 10.00 -2.12
C ALA A 52 -6.01 8.83 -1.14
N GLY A 53 -6.63 7.73 -1.54
CA GLY A 53 -6.58 6.44 -0.84
C GLY A 53 -6.16 5.35 -1.80
N ALA A 54 -5.47 4.33 -1.31
CA ALA A 54 -5.09 3.18 -2.10
C ALA A 54 -5.18 1.92 -1.25
N ALA A 55 -5.50 0.81 -1.90
CA ALA A 55 -5.50 -0.51 -1.27
C ALA A 55 -4.84 -1.51 -2.23
N TRP A 56 -4.21 -2.53 -1.65
CA TRP A 56 -3.59 -3.64 -2.36
C TRP A 56 -3.57 -4.88 -1.46
N GLY A 57 -3.38 -6.06 -2.04
CA GLY A 57 -3.41 -7.32 -1.31
C GLY A 57 -4.83 -7.79 -0.96
N ALA A 58 -5.85 -7.23 -1.61
CA ALA A 58 -7.24 -7.65 -1.41
C ALA A 58 -7.52 -9.02 -2.06
N SER A 59 -8.57 -9.70 -1.62
CA SER A 59 -8.98 -11.00 -2.15
C SER A 59 -9.49 -10.89 -3.59
N ASN A 60 -10.05 -9.73 -3.95
CA ASN A 60 -10.53 -9.42 -5.29
C ASN A 60 -10.51 -7.91 -5.60
N ALA A 61 -10.76 -7.54 -6.86
CA ALA A 61 -10.73 -6.15 -7.30
C ALA A 61 -11.84 -5.27 -6.71
N GLN A 62 -13.02 -5.83 -6.39
CA GLN A 62 -14.10 -5.06 -5.77
C GLN A 62 -13.73 -4.66 -4.34
N GLU A 63 -13.22 -5.62 -3.56
CA GLU A 63 -12.72 -5.36 -2.20
C GLU A 63 -11.59 -4.32 -2.21
N ALA A 64 -10.67 -4.38 -3.18
CA ALA A 64 -9.62 -3.36 -3.31
C ALA A 64 -10.20 -1.96 -3.56
N GLN A 65 -11.24 -1.84 -4.40
CA GLN A 65 -11.90 -0.56 -4.67
C GLN A 65 -12.59 -0.02 -3.41
N ASP A 66 -13.34 -0.86 -2.71
CA ASP A 66 -14.07 -0.48 -1.49
C ASP A 66 -13.09 0.04 -0.43
N LEU A 67 -11.97 -0.67 -0.22
CA LEU A 67 -10.91 -0.27 0.72
C LEU A 67 -10.20 1.02 0.29
N ALA A 68 -9.95 1.23 -1.01
CA ALA A 68 -9.33 2.45 -1.51
C ALA A 68 -10.22 3.68 -1.31
N ILE A 69 -11.54 3.55 -1.55
CA ILE A 69 -12.53 4.60 -1.29
C ILE A 69 -12.63 4.89 0.19
N GLU A 70 -12.77 3.86 1.03
CA GLU A 70 -12.83 4.00 2.48
C GLU A 70 -11.59 4.73 3.02
N THR A 71 -10.40 4.37 2.52
CA THR A 71 -9.15 5.03 2.88
C THR A 71 -9.14 6.49 2.46
N CYS A 72 -9.58 6.80 1.24
CA CYS A 72 -9.68 8.18 0.76
C CYS A 72 -10.59 9.02 1.67
N ILE A 73 -11.77 8.51 2.03
CA ILE A 73 -12.74 9.19 2.90
C ILE A 73 -12.17 9.37 4.32
N LYS A 74 -11.57 8.33 4.90
CA LYS A 74 -10.97 8.38 6.24
C LYS A 74 -9.87 9.43 6.38
N LEU A 75 -9.15 9.69 5.29
CA LEU A 75 -8.10 10.71 5.24
C LEU A 75 -8.65 12.13 4.99
N GLY A 76 -9.97 12.30 4.87
CA GLY A 76 -10.63 13.57 4.62
C GLY A 76 -10.86 13.87 3.14
N GLY A 77 -10.75 12.88 2.27
CA GLY A 77 -11.05 13.04 0.84
C GLY A 77 -12.51 13.36 0.58
N GLU A 78 -12.74 14.37 -0.27
CA GLU A 78 -14.08 14.78 -0.71
C GLU A 78 -14.42 14.15 -2.05
N ASN A 79 -15.63 13.61 -2.23
CA ASN A 79 -16.08 13.00 -3.49
C ASN A 79 -15.06 12.00 -4.06
N CYS A 80 -14.61 11.06 -3.21
CA CYS A 80 -13.63 10.05 -3.59
C CYS A 80 -14.15 9.16 -4.72
N ASN A 81 -13.36 9.04 -5.79
CA ASN A 81 -13.65 8.16 -6.93
C ASN A 81 -12.45 7.28 -7.24
N ILE A 82 -12.69 6.06 -7.72
CA ILE A 82 -11.63 5.21 -8.25
C ILE A 82 -11.07 5.86 -9.52
N VAL A 83 -9.77 5.80 -9.73
CA VAL A 83 -9.15 6.28 -10.99
C VAL A 83 -8.17 5.28 -11.58
N ASP A 84 -7.82 4.22 -10.84
CA ASP A 84 -7.00 3.12 -11.35
C ASP A 84 -7.34 1.82 -10.61
N ILE A 85 -7.50 0.73 -11.37
CA ILE A 85 -7.71 -0.63 -10.88
C ILE A 85 -6.65 -1.54 -11.49
N ASN A 86 -5.87 -2.24 -10.66
CA ASN A 86 -4.83 -3.17 -11.09
C ASN A 86 -3.82 -2.57 -12.10
N GLY A 87 -3.55 -1.27 -12.03
CA GLY A 87 -2.67 -0.56 -12.95
C GLY A 87 -3.33 -0.11 -14.26
N SER A 88 -4.64 -0.32 -14.41
CA SER A 88 -5.44 0.19 -15.52
C SER A 88 -6.23 1.40 -15.06
N SER A 89 -5.94 2.56 -15.64
CA SER A 89 -6.71 3.77 -15.36
C SER A 89 -8.16 3.61 -15.81
N VAL A 90 -9.09 4.00 -14.95
CA VAL A 90 -10.53 4.01 -15.25
C VAL A 90 -10.95 5.45 -15.49
N ASN A 91 -11.49 5.73 -16.68
CA ASN A 91 -12.12 7.01 -16.95
C ASN A 91 -13.54 6.96 -16.39
N TYR A 92 -13.88 7.98 -15.59
CA TYR A 92 -15.25 8.28 -15.15
C TYR A 92 -15.83 9.40 -16.02
#